data_AF-A0A925FPM4-F1
#
_entry.id   AF-A0A925FPM4-F1
#
_cell.length_a   1.000
_cell.length_b   1.000
_cell.length_c   1.000
_cell.angle_alpha   90.00
_cell.angle_beta   90.00
_cell.angle_gamma   90.00
#
_symmetry.space_group_name_H-M   'P 1'
#
loop_
_entity.id
_entity.type
_entity.pdbx_description
1 polymer ?
#
loop_
_entity_poly.entity_id
_entity_poly.type
_entity_poly.pdbx_seq_one_letter_code
_entity_poly.pdbx_strand_id
1 'polypeptide(L)'
;MEIEKPQRLTRTFISGTPGVWTVSRSQRWGKDRAVPSNPRLQHASFRTSIPASTGVHFVHILVLNVGSSTLKFQLIDTDGDAIAAASDRRLAGGTIERIGGEAIIALQVGDGRPQKSAASIRDLSAAVEYVIRWLTSETSGVAIATAGDIAAVGHRVVHGGERFTRSTLVTDEVRHEIEDLIDLAPLHNPHNLRGIAAARAVLGPGVPQVAVFDTAFHQSLPEAAFLYALPYQMYRRHGVRRYGFHGTSHRYIAYRYRQLAGRSREETKIITLHLGNGASACAISAGASIDTSMGFTPLEGLVMGTRSGDLDPAILDYIAEKEGLNLREVEALLNKQSGLLGVSGLTADMRELLAEEAEHQDRRARLAIDLFCYRVRKYLGAYLAAMNGADAIVFSGGIGANAPQVRERICRDLDWLGITIDAERNAAVVGGEGRIDASTSRVALWVIPTDEELLIARDTWRVVSGHDP
;
A
#
# COMPACT_ATOMS: atom_id res chain seq x y z
N MET A 1 39.83 51.28 14.98
CA MET A 1 40.37 50.06 14.37
C MET A 1 39.35 49.64 13.33
N GLU A 2 39.75 49.80 12.07
CA GLU A 2 38.87 50.07 10.92
C GLU A 2 37.92 48.94 10.57
N ILE A 3 36.67 49.31 10.29
CA ILE A 3 35.67 48.50 9.60
C ILE A 3 35.31 49.29 8.34
N GLU A 4 35.90 48.93 7.21
CA GLU A 4 35.47 49.40 5.90
C GLU A 4 34.25 48.61 5.41
N LYS A 5 33.22 49.34 4.97
CA LYS A 5 32.20 48.90 4.01
C LYS A 5 32.67 49.34 2.60
N PRO A 6 31.89 49.10 1.51
CA PRO A 6 31.31 47.87 0.96
C PRO A 6 31.62 47.77 -0.57
N GLN A 7 31.43 46.63 -1.25
CA GLN A 7 31.27 46.67 -2.72
C GLN A 7 30.17 45.74 -3.26
N ARG A 8 29.22 46.37 -3.96
CA ARG A 8 28.25 45.77 -4.88
C ARG A 8 28.99 45.11 -6.04
N LEU A 9 28.53 43.94 -6.47
CA LEU A 9 28.86 43.42 -7.81
C LEU A 9 27.62 43.49 -8.70
N THR A 10 27.72 44.39 -9.67
CA THR A 10 26.86 44.56 -10.83
C THR A 10 27.00 43.38 -11.80
N ARG A 11 25.88 43.00 -12.43
CA ARG A 11 25.84 42.09 -13.59
C ARG A 11 26.71 42.63 -14.73
N THR A 12 27.52 41.76 -15.32
CA THR A 12 28.05 41.95 -16.67
C THR A 12 27.87 40.64 -17.43
N PHE A 13 27.02 40.68 -18.46
CA PHE A 13 26.92 39.62 -19.46
C PHE A 13 28.12 39.76 -20.39
N ILE A 14 28.94 38.70 -20.51
CA ILE A 14 29.85 38.51 -21.65
C ILE A 14 29.71 37.06 -22.12
N SER A 15 29.60 36.96 -23.44
CA SER A 15 29.27 35.82 -24.29
C SER A 15 30.36 34.73 -24.41
N GLY A 16 29.91 33.47 -24.46
CA GLY A 16 30.33 32.48 -25.47
C GLY A 16 31.64 31.71 -25.28
N THR A 17 31.58 30.51 -24.66
CA THR A 17 32.07 29.19 -25.16
C THR A 17 31.92 28.10 -24.08
N PRO A 18 31.74 26.81 -24.44
CA PRO A 18 31.35 25.76 -23.49
C PRO A 18 32.56 25.17 -22.75
N GLY A 19 32.57 25.30 -21.42
CA GLY A 19 33.59 24.74 -20.55
C GLY A 19 33.38 23.24 -20.28
N VAL A 20 34.39 22.46 -20.65
CA VAL A 20 34.56 21.04 -20.30
C VAL A 20 34.73 20.91 -18.78
N TRP A 21 33.89 20.11 -18.13
CA TRP A 21 34.07 19.75 -16.71
C TRP A 21 35.22 18.76 -16.58
N THR A 22 36.37 19.23 -16.11
CA THR A 22 37.48 18.37 -15.68
C THR A 22 37.28 18.02 -14.21
N VAL A 23 37.08 16.73 -13.92
CA VAL A 23 37.03 16.22 -12.54
C VAL A 23 38.46 16.19 -11.99
N SER A 24 38.78 17.10 -11.08
CA SER A 24 40.04 17.04 -10.34
C SER A 24 39.99 15.88 -9.33
N ARG A 25 40.90 14.91 -9.52
CA ARG A 25 41.22 13.88 -8.52
C ARG A 25 42.05 14.51 -7.42
N SER A 26 41.46 14.77 -6.25
CA SER A 26 42.16 14.59 -4.98
C SER A 26 41.22 14.83 -3.80
N GLN A 27 40.69 13.75 -3.24
CA GLN A 27 40.52 13.66 -1.81
C GLN A 27 40.38 12.18 -1.45
N ARG A 28 41.50 11.59 -1.01
CA ARG A 28 41.50 10.31 -0.30
C ARG A 28 40.80 10.55 1.03
N TRP A 29 39.58 10.03 1.16
CA TRP A 29 38.89 9.95 2.44
C TRP A 29 39.08 8.55 3.02
N GLY A 30 39.39 8.55 4.32
CA GLY A 30 39.98 7.44 5.04
C GLY A 30 39.15 6.17 5.14
N LYS A 31 39.93 5.10 5.31
CA LYS A 31 39.61 3.72 5.70
C LYS A 31 38.26 3.51 6.40
N ASP A 32 37.55 2.52 5.88
CA ASP A 32 36.83 1.47 6.61
C ASP A 32 36.13 1.90 7.89
N ARG A 33 34.91 2.44 7.72
CA ARG A 33 33.85 2.14 8.68
C ARG A 33 32.96 1.09 8.07
N ALA A 34 33.09 -0.13 8.59
CA ALA A 34 32.19 -1.24 8.34
C ALA A 34 30.74 -0.75 8.39
N VAL A 35 29.94 -1.21 7.42
CA VAL A 35 28.48 -1.23 7.51
C VAL A 35 28.13 -1.77 8.90
N PRO A 36 27.28 -1.11 9.71
CA PRO A 36 26.92 -1.65 11.00
C PRO A 36 26.28 -3.02 10.74
N SER A 37 26.93 -4.08 11.21
CA SER A 37 26.30 -5.38 11.32
C SER A 37 25.06 -5.20 12.17
N ASN A 38 23.90 -5.46 11.55
CA ASN A 38 22.58 -5.50 12.14
C ASN A 38 22.65 -6.00 13.59
N PRO A 39 22.40 -5.17 14.63
CA PRO A 39 22.33 -5.69 15.98
C PRO A 39 21.16 -6.66 15.98
N ARG A 40 21.46 -7.94 16.15
CA ARG A 40 20.46 -8.99 16.37
C ARG A 40 19.51 -8.45 17.43
N LEU A 41 18.27 -8.15 17.03
CA LEU A 41 17.15 -8.02 17.95
C LEU A 41 17.16 -9.30 18.76
N GLN A 42 17.63 -9.22 20.00
CA GLN A 42 17.46 -10.29 20.96
C GLN A 42 15.95 -10.35 21.17
N HIS A 43 15.33 -11.34 20.53
CA HIS A 43 13.95 -11.71 20.79
C HIS A 43 13.83 -12.02 22.28
N ALA A 44 13.35 -11.06 23.06
CA ALA A 44 12.78 -11.36 24.35
C ALA A 44 11.59 -12.29 24.09
N SER A 45 11.74 -13.56 24.45
CA SER A 45 10.69 -14.56 24.35
C SER A 45 9.61 -14.24 25.37
N PHE A 46 8.74 -13.29 25.05
CA PHE A 46 7.51 -13.07 25.80
C PHE A 46 6.51 -14.14 25.39
N ARG A 47 6.47 -15.24 26.14
CA ARG A 47 5.35 -16.18 26.11
C ARG A 47 4.19 -15.53 26.87
N THR A 48 3.37 -14.75 26.18
CA THR A 48 1.98 -14.56 26.63
C THR A 48 1.24 -15.85 26.33
N SER A 49 1.10 -16.70 27.35
CA SER A 49 0.35 -17.95 27.24
C SER A 49 -1.13 -17.62 27.04
N ILE A 50 -1.63 -17.79 25.82
CA ILE A 50 -3.05 -18.11 25.61
C ILE A 50 -3.28 -19.45 26.34
N PRO A 51 -4.25 -19.56 27.26
CA PRO A 51 -4.53 -20.84 27.91
C PRO A 51 -4.81 -21.90 26.85
N ALA A 52 -4.06 -23.01 26.90
CA ALA A 52 -4.36 -24.17 26.07
C ALA A 52 -5.63 -24.85 26.59
N SER A 53 -6.81 -24.38 26.13
CA SER A 53 -8.07 -25.10 26.31
C SER A 53 -8.34 -25.97 25.08
N THR A 54 -8.62 -27.25 25.33
CA THR A 54 -8.88 -28.30 24.35
C THR A 54 -10.28 -28.17 23.74
N GLY A 55 -10.45 -27.16 22.89
CA GLY A 55 -11.61 -26.96 22.01
C GLY A 55 -11.16 -26.12 20.82
N VAL A 56 -11.83 -26.23 19.67
CA VAL A 56 -11.58 -25.35 18.51
C VAL A 56 -11.98 -23.93 18.93
N HIS A 57 -11.04 -23.18 19.50
CA HIS A 57 -11.23 -21.80 19.90
C HIS A 57 -10.70 -20.92 18.78
N PHE A 58 -11.60 -20.55 17.87
CA PHE A 58 -11.36 -19.44 16.97
C PHE A 58 -10.94 -18.21 17.77
N VAL A 59 -9.91 -17.52 17.30
CA VAL A 59 -9.39 -16.31 17.92
C VAL A 59 -10.01 -15.11 17.20
N HIS A 60 -10.74 -14.26 17.94
CA HIS A 60 -11.33 -13.05 17.39
C HIS A 60 -10.27 -11.95 17.26
N ILE A 61 -9.86 -11.67 16.02
CA ILE A 61 -8.86 -10.63 15.70
C ILE A 61 -9.58 -9.41 15.15
N LEU A 62 -9.44 -8.27 15.84
CA LEU A 62 -9.90 -6.98 15.34
C LEU A 62 -8.82 -6.36 14.45
N VAL A 63 -9.13 -6.11 13.18
CA VAL A 63 -8.21 -5.44 12.25
C VAL A 63 -8.64 -3.99 12.09
N LEU A 64 -7.69 -3.06 12.23
CA LEU A 64 -7.92 -1.61 12.09
C LEU A 64 -7.02 -1.02 11.00
N ASN A 65 -7.64 -0.26 10.10
CA ASN A 65 -6.97 0.55 9.09
C ASN A 65 -7.41 2.00 9.23
N VAL A 66 -6.52 2.83 9.75
CA VAL A 66 -6.79 4.22 10.12
C VAL A 66 -6.21 5.17 9.09
N GLY A 67 -7.08 6.02 8.53
CA GLY A 67 -6.70 7.16 7.69
C GLY A 67 -6.78 8.49 8.45
N SER A 68 -6.69 9.60 7.72
CA SER A 68 -6.70 10.94 8.32
C SER A 68 -8.01 11.30 9.02
N SER A 69 -9.13 10.84 8.47
CA SER A 69 -10.50 11.07 8.96
C SER A 69 -11.40 9.85 8.76
N THR A 70 -10.78 8.67 8.60
CA THR A 70 -11.47 7.42 8.33
C THR A 70 -10.94 6.30 9.21
N LEU A 71 -11.82 5.38 9.59
CA LEU A 71 -11.49 4.12 10.24
C LEU A 71 -12.19 3.01 9.47
N LYS A 72 -11.42 2.07 8.92
CA LYS A 72 -11.96 0.80 8.44
C LYS A 72 -11.60 -0.29 9.43
N PHE A 73 -12.51 -1.25 9.62
CA PHE A 73 -12.25 -2.38 10.49
C PHE A 73 -12.87 -3.66 9.96
N GLN A 74 -12.32 -4.79 10.40
CA GLN A 74 -12.93 -6.11 10.29
C GLN A 74 -12.71 -6.88 11.59
N LEU A 75 -13.68 -7.70 11.98
CA LEU A 75 -13.53 -8.71 13.02
C LEU A 75 -13.46 -10.07 12.33
N ILE A 76 -12.34 -10.77 12.51
CA ILE A 76 -12.05 -12.02 11.81
C ILE A 76 -11.78 -13.12 12.83
N ASP A 77 -12.44 -14.25 12.63
CA ASP A 77 -12.18 -15.51 13.31
C ASP A 77 -11.11 -16.27 12.56
N THR A 78 -10.00 -16.51 13.23
CA THR A 78 -8.87 -17.24 12.68
C THR A 78 -8.13 -18.01 13.76
N ASP A 79 -7.41 -19.04 13.36
CA ASP A 79 -6.45 -19.80 14.15
C ASP A 79 -5.49 -20.54 13.19
N GLY A 80 -4.61 -21.38 13.73
CA GLY A 80 -3.64 -22.11 12.91
C GLY A 80 -4.28 -23.06 11.89
N ASP A 81 -5.35 -23.75 12.29
CA ASP A 81 -6.06 -24.71 11.44
C ASP A 81 -6.88 -23.97 10.36
N ALA A 82 -7.54 -22.88 10.73
CA ALA A 82 -8.28 -22.03 9.80
C ALA A 82 -7.35 -21.38 8.76
N ILE A 83 -6.16 -20.95 9.16
CA ILE A 83 -5.14 -20.44 8.25
C ILE A 83 -4.71 -21.51 7.25
N ALA A 84 -4.43 -22.73 7.73
CA ALA A 84 -3.96 -23.85 6.93
C ALA A 84 -5.04 -24.35 5.95
N ALA A 85 -6.30 -24.40 6.39
CA ALA A 85 -7.45 -24.80 5.59
C ALA A 85 -8.07 -23.67 4.74
N ALA A 86 -7.57 -22.43 4.90
CA ALA A 86 -8.16 -21.22 4.32
C ALA A 86 -9.67 -21.06 4.65
N SER A 87 -10.02 -21.31 5.91
CA SER A 87 -11.39 -21.29 6.43
C SER A 87 -11.62 -20.21 7.49
N ASP A 88 -10.79 -19.15 7.50
CA ASP A 88 -11.01 -17.96 8.32
C ASP A 88 -12.38 -17.35 8.01
N ARG A 89 -13.01 -16.73 9.00
CA ARG A 89 -14.34 -16.15 8.85
C ARG A 89 -14.38 -14.70 9.25
N ARG A 90 -14.78 -13.82 8.33
CA ARG A 90 -15.16 -12.46 8.68
C ARG A 90 -16.48 -12.49 9.44
N LEU A 91 -16.48 -12.11 10.71
CA LEU A 91 -17.69 -11.98 11.52
C LEU A 91 -18.37 -10.64 11.29
N ALA A 92 -17.59 -9.58 11.10
CA ALA A 92 -18.09 -8.24 10.89
C ALA A 92 -17.06 -7.37 10.17
N GLY A 93 -17.51 -6.26 9.64
CA GLY A 93 -16.64 -5.22 9.13
C GLY A 93 -17.38 -3.90 8.95
N GLY A 94 -16.64 -2.86 8.65
CA GLY A 94 -17.25 -1.56 8.42
C GLY A 94 -16.27 -0.44 8.21
N THR A 95 -16.85 0.73 7.95
CA THR A 95 -16.15 1.98 7.70
C THR A 95 -16.83 3.10 8.45
N ILE A 96 -16.03 3.95 9.09
CA ILE A 96 -16.44 5.22 9.65
C ILE A 96 -15.65 6.29 8.91
N GLU A 97 -16.35 7.19 8.23
CA GLU A 97 -15.75 8.28 7.46
C GLU A 97 -16.17 9.63 8.03
N ARG A 98 -15.39 10.68 7.73
CA ARG A 98 -15.64 12.05 8.23
C ARG A 98 -15.61 12.17 9.76
N ILE A 99 -14.70 11.43 10.40
CA ILE A 99 -14.39 11.56 11.83
C ILE A 99 -13.97 13.02 12.13
N GLY A 100 -14.42 13.57 13.26
CA GLY A 100 -14.23 14.99 13.63
C GLY A 100 -15.50 15.83 13.53
N GLY A 101 -16.63 15.22 13.17
CA GLY A 101 -17.91 15.90 12.99
C GLY A 101 -19.07 14.91 12.90
N GLU A 102 -19.97 15.12 11.94
CA GLU A 102 -20.98 14.13 11.58
C GLU A 102 -20.36 13.07 10.67
N ALA A 103 -20.09 11.91 11.27
CA ALA A 103 -19.47 10.79 10.59
C ALA A 103 -20.49 9.97 9.82
N ILE A 104 -20.08 9.46 8.66
CA ILE A 104 -20.84 8.49 7.86
C ILE A 104 -20.35 7.10 8.24
N ILE A 105 -21.28 6.25 8.64
CA ILE A 105 -20.99 4.94 9.21
C ILE A 105 -21.64 3.89 8.33
N ALA A 106 -20.87 2.88 7.91
CA ALA A 106 -21.37 1.71 7.22
C ALA A 106 -20.86 0.46 7.93
N LEU A 107 -21.77 -0.34 8.50
CA LEU A 107 -21.44 -1.54 9.29
C LEU A 107 -22.06 -2.76 8.65
N GLN A 108 -21.36 -3.89 8.71
CA GLN A 108 -21.74 -5.12 8.05
C GLN A 108 -21.44 -6.31 8.96
N VAL A 109 -22.40 -7.23 9.04
CA VAL A 109 -22.25 -8.51 9.74
C VAL A 109 -22.01 -9.59 8.69
N GLY A 110 -20.96 -10.38 8.88
CA GLY A 110 -20.52 -11.40 7.92
C GLY A 110 -20.38 -10.84 6.51
N ASP A 111 -21.08 -11.47 5.57
CA ASP A 111 -21.18 -11.05 4.16
C ASP A 111 -22.51 -10.37 3.85
N GLY A 112 -23.26 -9.93 4.86
CA GLY A 112 -24.54 -9.24 4.72
C GLY A 112 -24.44 -7.88 4.03
N ARG A 113 -25.56 -7.16 3.85
CA ARG A 113 -25.50 -5.80 3.28
C ARG A 113 -25.02 -4.79 4.33
N PRO A 114 -24.13 -3.85 3.96
CA PRO A 114 -23.75 -2.76 4.86
C PRO A 114 -24.96 -1.89 5.24
N GLN A 115 -25.18 -1.71 6.53
CA GLN A 115 -26.15 -0.79 7.10
C GLN A 115 -25.51 0.59 7.25
N LYS A 116 -26.11 1.60 6.63
CA LYS A 116 -25.62 2.98 6.66
C LYS A 116 -26.33 3.80 7.73
N SER A 117 -25.57 4.58 8.47
CA SER A 117 -26.08 5.54 9.45
C SER A 117 -25.15 6.75 9.54
N ALA A 118 -25.54 7.75 10.31
CA ALA A 118 -24.70 8.89 10.65
C ALA A 118 -24.72 9.10 12.16
N ALA A 119 -23.59 9.51 12.72
CA ALA A 119 -23.48 9.87 14.13
C ALA A 119 -22.38 10.91 14.34
N SER A 120 -22.48 11.68 15.44
CA SER A 120 -21.40 12.57 15.83
C SER A 120 -20.23 11.77 16.43
N ILE A 121 -19.10 11.71 15.73
CA ILE A 121 -17.88 11.04 16.16
C ILE A 121 -16.75 12.07 16.17
N ARG A 122 -16.34 12.47 17.37
CA ARG A 122 -15.45 13.61 17.59
C ARG A 122 -14.00 13.33 17.23
N ASP A 123 -13.54 12.11 17.47
CA ASP A 123 -12.16 11.70 17.25
C ASP A 123 -12.06 10.20 17.01
N LEU A 124 -10.83 9.74 16.81
CA LEU A 124 -10.53 8.34 16.51
C LEU A 124 -10.79 7.41 17.70
N SER A 125 -10.56 7.87 18.94
CA SER A 125 -10.85 7.07 20.13
C SER A 125 -12.35 6.80 20.26
N ALA A 126 -13.17 7.83 20.05
CA ALA A 126 -14.62 7.68 19.99
C ALA A 126 -15.08 6.78 18.83
N ALA A 127 -14.36 6.79 17.70
CA ALA A 127 -14.65 5.89 16.57
C ALA A 127 -14.36 4.42 16.93
N VAL A 128 -13.23 4.14 17.58
CA VAL A 128 -12.90 2.78 18.05
C VAL A 128 -13.91 2.33 19.11
N GLU A 129 -14.24 3.18 20.09
CA GLU A 129 -15.26 2.87 21.10
C GLU A 129 -16.63 2.60 20.47
N TYR A 130 -17.00 3.36 19.43
CA TYR A 130 -18.23 3.12 18.68
C TYR A 130 -18.22 1.73 18.03
N VAL A 131 -17.12 1.34 17.39
CA VAL A 131 -16.97 0.00 16.78
C VAL A 131 -17.09 -1.09 17.84
N ILE A 132 -16.38 -0.98 18.97
CA ILE A 132 -16.44 -1.98 20.04
C ILE A 132 -17.85 -2.10 20.60
N ARG A 133 -18.51 -0.99 20.91
CA ARG A 133 -19.90 -1.01 21.42
C ARG A 133 -20.88 -1.64 20.44
N TRP A 134 -20.72 -1.38 19.15
CA TRP A 134 -21.54 -2.01 18.13
C TRP A 134 -21.25 -3.52 18.06
N LEU A 135 -19.99 -3.93 18.00
CA LEU A 135 -19.63 -5.36 17.92
C LEU A 135 -20.16 -6.16 19.12
N THR A 136 -20.22 -5.56 20.31
CA THR A 136 -20.71 -6.21 21.53
C THR A 136 -22.20 -5.98 21.79
N SER A 137 -22.93 -5.29 20.90
CA SER A 137 -24.37 -5.07 21.10
C SER A 137 -25.18 -6.28 20.67
N GLU A 138 -26.20 -6.65 21.46
CA GLU A 138 -27.13 -7.74 21.10
C GLU A 138 -27.78 -7.52 19.72
N THR A 139 -28.04 -6.26 19.39
CA THR A 139 -28.65 -5.84 18.12
C THR A 139 -27.75 -6.00 16.91
N SER A 140 -26.44 -6.14 17.10
CA SER A 140 -25.50 -6.33 15.99
C SER A 140 -25.59 -7.72 15.39
N GLY A 141 -25.98 -8.74 16.17
CA GLY A 141 -25.95 -10.14 15.74
C GLY A 141 -24.54 -10.69 15.51
N VAL A 142 -23.49 -9.98 15.93
CA VAL A 142 -22.11 -10.46 15.89
C VAL A 142 -21.88 -11.40 17.07
N ALA A 143 -21.14 -12.48 16.85
CA ALA A 143 -20.91 -13.52 17.85
C ALA A 143 -19.83 -13.16 18.90
N ILE A 144 -19.85 -11.91 19.42
CA ILE A 144 -19.05 -11.52 20.59
C ILE A 144 -19.93 -10.81 21.62
N ALA A 145 -19.73 -11.11 22.90
CA ALA A 145 -20.54 -10.59 24.01
C ALA A 145 -19.87 -9.40 24.70
N THR A 146 -18.54 -9.38 24.76
CA THR A 146 -17.77 -8.35 25.46
C THR A 146 -16.53 -7.93 24.70
N ALA A 147 -15.97 -6.78 25.05
CA ALA A 147 -14.68 -6.34 24.52
C ALA A 147 -13.53 -7.33 24.86
N GLY A 148 -13.69 -8.13 25.93
CA GLY A 148 -12.72 -9.15 26.34
C GLY A 148 -12.69 -10.38 25.42
N ASP A 149 -13.68 -10.54 24.54
CA ASP A 149 -13.68 -11.61 23.54
C ASP A 149 -12.70 -11.30 22.40
N ILE A 150 -12.29 -10.03 22.23
CA ILE A 150 -11.28 -9.63 21.24
C ILE A 150 -9.91 -10.01 21.77
N ALA A 151 -9.31 -11.03 21.16
CA ALA A 151 -8.06 -11.61 21.63
C ALA A 151 -6.82 -10.81 21.22
N ALA A 152 -6.87 -10.10 20.09
CA ALA A 152 -5.79 -9.23 19.64
C ALA A 152 -6.28 -8.18 18.62
N VAL A 153 -5.47 -7.14 18.40
CA VAL A 153 -5.73 -6.12 17.38
C VAL A 153 -4.59 -6.07 16.35
N GLY A 154 -4.93 -6.20 15.08
CA GLY A 154 -4.01 -5.98 13.97
C GLY A 154 -4.15 -4.58 13.41
N HIS A 155 -3.05 -3.85 13.25
CA HIS A 155 -3.02 -2.50 12.72
C HIS A 155 -2.28 -2.46 11.39
N ARG A 156 -2.91 -1.90 10.36
CA ARG A 156 -2.18 -1.48 9.17
C ARG A 156 -1.33 -0.25 9.53
N VAL A 157 -0.02 -0.35 9.28
CA VAL A 157 0.93 0.77 9.39
C VAL A 157 1.55 1.00 8.02
N VAL A 158 1.56 2.24 7.55
CA VAL A 158 1.97 2.50 6.16
C VAL A 158 3.47 2.35 5.97
N HIS A 159 4.30 2.89 6.87
CA HIS A 159 5.74 2.92 6.65
C HIS A 159 6.52 2.27 7.79
N GLY A 160 7.25 1.20 7.47
CA GLY A 160 8.13 0.47 8.40
C GLY A 160 9.62 0.78 8.25
N GLY A 161 9.99 1.60 7.26
CA GLY A 161 11.39 1.91 6.97
C GLY A 161 12.16 0.64 6.59
N GLU A 162 13.46 0.63 6.88
CA GLU A 162 14.29 -0.58 6.76
C GLU A 162 14.25 -1.46 8.02
N ARG A 163 13.70 -0.91 9.12
CA ARG A 163 13.71 -1.56 10.43
C ARG A 163 12.66 -2.67 10.50
N PHE A 164 11.45 -2.39 10.03
CA PHE A 164 10.34 -3.33 10.11
C PHE A 164 10.20 -4.11 8.80
N THR A 165 10.88 -5.26 8.75
CA THR A 165 10.83 -6.19 7.61
C THR A 165 9.70 -7.23 7.71
N ARG A 166 8.98 -7.25 8.84
CA ARG A 166 7.86 -8.15 9.12
C ARG A 166 6.90 -7.55 10.14
N SER A 167 5.73 -8.15 10.24
CA SER A 167 4.72 -7.81 11.25
C SER A 167 5.29 -7.98 12.65
N THR A 168 4.99 -7.04 13.54
CA THR A 168 5.67 -6.92 14.84
C THR A 168 4.68 -6.61 15.96
N LEU A 169 4.85 -7.28 17.12
CA LEU A 169 4.09 -6.97 18.33
C LEU A 169 4.36 -5.54 18.77
N VAL A 170 3.31 -4.77 19.01
CA VAL A 170 3.42 -3.37 19.42
C VAL A 170 3.80 -3.28 20.89
N THR A 171 5.04 -2.91 21.15
CA THR A 171 5.54 -2.46 22.46
C THR A 171 5.69 -0.94 22.47
N ASP A 172 6.02 -0.35 23.63
CA ASP A 172 6.28 1.09 23.69
C ASP A 172 7.55 1.47 22.88
N GLU A 173 8.54 0.58 22.80
CA GLU A 173 9.70 0.74 21.92
C GLU A 173 9.26 0.76 20.46
N VAL A 174 8.47 -0.23 20.00
CA VAL A 174 7.98 -0.29 18.61
C VAL A 174 7.16 0.94 18.25
N ARG A 175 6.37 1.48 19.19
CA ARG A 175 5.63 2.74 18.97
C ARG A 175 6.55 3.91 18.74
N HIS A 176 7.62 4.04 19.52
CA HIS A 176 8.60 5.10 19.34
C HIS A 176 9.37 4.94 18.03
N GLU A 177 9.71 3.72 17.64
CA GLU A 177 10.36 3.44 16.36
C GLU A 177 9.45 3.76 15.16
N ILE A 178 8.14 3.58 15.27
CA ILE A 178 7.17 4.01 14.24
C ILE A 178 7.06 5.55 14.21
N GLU A 179 7.21 6.21 15.37
CA GLU A 179 7.22 7.66 15.50
C GLU A 179 8.44 8.27 14.79
N ASP A 180 9.63 7.67 14.93
CA ASP A 180 10.84 8.06 14.19
C ASP A 180 10.67 7.97 12.67
N LEU A 181 9.72 7.15 12.18
CA LEU A 181 9.43 6.98 10.77
C LEU A 181 8.36 7.96 10.24
N ILE A 182 7.85 8.88 11.07
CA ILE A 182 6.89 9.90 10.63
C ILE A 182 7.48 10.76 9.51
N ASP A 183 8.77 11.07 9.54
CA ASP A 183 9.43 11.86 8.50
C ASP A 183 9.37 11.20 7.11
N LEU A 184 9.25 9.86 7.05
CA LEU A 184 9.09 9.11 5.80
C LEU A 184 7.64 9.01 5.34
N ALA A 185 6.67 9.12 6.25
CA ALA A 185 5.24 9.03 5.94
C ALA A 185 4.37 9.97 6.81
N PRO A 186 4.56 11.30 6.68
CA PRO A 186 3.96 12.28 7.60
C PRO A 186 2.43 12.36 7.50
N LEU A 187 1.86 11.96 6.37
CA LEU A 187 0.42 11.94 6.15
C LEU A 187 -0.25 10.64 6.62
N HIS A 188 0.51 9.65 7.10
CA HIS A 188 0.01 8.30 7.36
C HIS A 188 0.41 7.77 8.74
N ASN A 189 1.70 7.64 9.03
CA ASN A 189 2.18 7.06 10.29
C ASN A 189 1.62 7.74 11.56
N PRO A 190 1.45 9.08 11.61
CA PRO A 190 0.80 9.71 12.76
C PRO A 190 -0.62 9.20 13.04
N HIS A 191 -1.39 8.92 11.99
CA HIS A 191 -2.74 8.39 12.13
C HIS A 191 -2.72 6.91 12.54
N ASN A 192 -1.78 6.12 12.03
CA ASN A 192 -1.61 4.73 12.45
C ASN A 192 -1.26 4.63 13.95
N LEU A 193 -0.35 5.49 14.43
CA LEU A 193 0.01 5.58 15.86
C LEU A 193 -1.17 5.99 16.75
N ARG A 194 -1.99 6.95 16.29
CA ARG A 194 -3.23 7.32 17.00
C ARG A 194 -4.21 6.15 17.07
N GLY A 195 -4.30 5.33 16.01
CA GLY A 195 -5.12 4.12 16.00
C GLY A 195 -4.69 3.09 17.03
N ILE A 196 -3.38 2.84 17.11
CA ILE A 196 -2.77 1.98 18.15
C ILE A 196 -3.08 2.51 19.55
N ALA A 197 -2.85 3.80 19.77
CA ALA A 197 -3.12 4.44 21.06
C ALA A 197 -4.61 4.37 21.46
N ALA A 198 -5.51 4.63 20.50
CA ALA A 198 -6.96 4.55 20.69
C ALA A 198 -7.41 3.13 21.06
N ALA A 199 -6.97 2.12 20.31
CA ALA A 199 -7.28 0.71 20.61
C ALA A 199 -6.78 0.33 22.01
N ARG A 200 -5.58 0.76 22.39
CA ARG A 200 -5.01 0.49 23.73
C ARG A 200 -5.82 1.17 24.84
N ALA A 201 -6.31 2.38 24.61
CA ALA A 201 -7.11 3.11 25.58
C ALA A 201 -8.49 2.47 25.80
N VAL A 202 -9.10 1.97 24.72
CA VAL A 202 -10.46 1.38 24.75
C VAL A 202 -10.46 -0.07 25.25
N LEU A 203 -9.55 -0.90 24.76
CA LEU A 203 -9.49 -2.34 25.08
C LEU A 203 -8.60 -2.66 26.29
N GLY A 204 -7.83 -1.69 26.75
CA GLY A 204 -6.87 -1.84 27.84
C GLY A 204 -5.51 -2.36 27.39
N PRO A 205 -4.49 -2.28 28.28
CA PRO A 205 -3.11 -2.63 27.96
C PRO A 205 -2.86 -4.15 27.86
N GLY A 206 -3.81 -4.98 28.28
CA GLY A 206 -3.68 -6.44 28.27
C GLY A 206 -3.98 -7.10 26.92
N VAL A 207 -4.65 -6.39 26.00
CA VAL A 207 -4.94 -6.92 24.66
C VAL A 207 -3.72 -6.69 23.75
N PRO A 208 -3.08 -7.75 23.23
CA PRO A 208 -1.92 -7.60 22.35
C PRO A 208 -2.30 -6.92 21.04
N GLN A 209 -1.42 -6.04 20.55
CA GLN A 209 -1.59 -5.35 19.28
C GLN A 209 -0.41 -5.65 18.38
N VAL A 210 -0.64 -5.77 17.07
CA VAL A 210 0.40 -6.09 16.07
C VAL A 210 0.35 -5.04 14.97
N ALA A 211 1.52 -4.49 14.63
CA ALA A 211 1.69 -3.60 13.49
C ALA A 211 2.10 -4.42 12.25
N VAL A 212 1.34 -4.26 11.16
CA VAL A 212 1.60 -4.89 9.85
C VAL A 212 1.91 -3.78 8.85
N PHE A 213 3.11 -3.82 8.27
CA PHE A 213 3.66 -2.71 7.51
C PHE A 213 3.50 -2.90 6.00
N ASP A 214 2.94 -1.90 5.31
CA ASP A 214 2.81 -1.93 3.83
C ASP A 214 4.18 -2.04 3.13
N THR A 215 5.25 -1.56 3.74
CA THR A 215 6.62 -1.59 3.19
C THR A 215 7.34 -2.92 3.43
N ALA A 216 6.84 -3.78 4.33
CA ALA A 216 7.59 -4.96 4.79
C ALA A 216 7.82 -5.98 3.68
N PHE A 217 6.79 -6.25 2.85
CA PHE A 217 6.89 -7.23 1.75
C PHE A 217 7.98 -6.87 0.73
N HIS A 218 8.24 -5.58 0.57
CA HIS A 218 9.21 -5.01 -0.37
C HIS A 218 10.62 -4.90 0.20
N GLN A 219 10.88 -5.32 1.44
CA GLN A 219 12.24 -5.36 1.99
C GLN A 219 13.14 -6.41 1.31
N SER A 220 12.57 -7.24 0.44
CA SER A 220 13.29 -8.20 -0.40
C SER A 220 13.82 -7.61 -1.73
N LEU A 221 13.53 -6.33 -2.02
CA LEU A 221 14.06 -5.66 -3.21
C LEU A 221 15.60 -5.70 -3.24
N PRO A 222 16.23 -6.05 -4.38
CA PRO A 222 17.68 -5.96 -4.53
C PRO A 222 18.14 -4.50 -4.59
N GLU A 223 19.41 -4.23 -4.27
CA GLU A 223 19.99 -2.86 -4.26
C GLU A 223 19.76 -2.11 -5.57
N ALA A 224 19.88 -2.81 -6.70
CA ALA A 224 19.64 -2.23 -8.02
C ALA A 224 18.19 -1.78 -8.27
N ALA A 225 17.22 -2.36 -7.56
CA ALA A 225 15.80 -1.98 -7.67
C ALA A 225 15.41 -0.88 -6.69
N PHE A 226 16.05 -0.80 -5.52
CA PHE A 226 15.68 0.17 -4.50
C PHE A 226 16.52 1.44 -4.46
N LEU A 227 17.75 1.44 -4.96
CA LEU A 227 18.56 2.65 -4.99
C LEU A 227 18.15 3.53 -6.16
N TYR A 228 17.81 4.78 -5.87
CA TYR A 228 17.73 5.81 -6.89
C TYR A 228 19.14 6.19 -7.35
N ALA A 229 19.27 6.59 -8.62
CA ALA A 229 20.50 7.11 -9.21
C ALA A 229 20.82 8.55 -8.74
N LEU A 230 20.77 8.77 -7.43
CA LEU A 230 21.14 10.01 -6.74
C LEU A 230 22.55 9.85 -6.13
N PRO A 231 23.20 10.95 -5.70
CA PRO A 231 24.40 10.84 -4.89
C PRO A 231 24.18 9.89 -3.71
N TYR A 232 25.00 8.85 -3.60
CA TYR A 232 24.80 7.74 -2.66
C TYR A 232 24.69 8.19 -1.19
N GLN A 233 25.20 9.38 -0.85
CA GLN A 233 25.04 9.98 0.46
C GLN A 233 23.57 10.27 0.83
N MET A 234 22.68 10.47 -0.14
CA MET A 234 21.25 10.68 0.12
C MET A 234 20.62 9.43 0.74
N TYR A 235 20.93 8.26 0.18
CA TYR A 235 20.57 6.98 0.79
C TYR A 235 21.21 6.83 2.18
N ARG A 236 22.54 7.00 2.28
CA ARG A 236 23.27 6.75 3.53
C ARG A 236 22.92 7.68 4.70
N ARG A 237 22.49 8.91 4.44
CA ARG A 237 22.17 9.91 5.46
C ARG A 237 20.67 10.02 5.75
N HIS A 238 19.85 9.86 4.72
CA HIS A 238 18.41 10.17 4.80
C HIS A 238 17.52 8.98 4.45
N GLY A 239 18.09 7.80 4.16
CA GLY A 239 17.31 6.63 3.81
C GLY A 239 16.50 6.80 2.52
N VAL A 240 16.97 7.64 1.58
CA VAL A 240 16.30 7.85 0.29
C VAL A 240 16.49 6.61 -0.57
N ARG A 241 15.46 5.80 -0.65
CA ARG A 241 15.35 4.55 -1.43
C ARG A 241 13.91 4.26 -1.79
N ARG A 242 13.69 3.31 -2.69
CA ARG A 242 12.39 2.68 -2.88
C ARG A 242 12.04 1.86 -1.64
N TYR A 243 10.89 2.14 -1.04
CA TYR A 243 10.30 1.31 -0.01
C TYR A 243 9.17 0.45 -0.59
N GLY A 244 8.33 1.03 -1.46
CA GLY A 244 7.14 0.37 -1.98
C GLY A 244 6.00 0.28 -0.96
N PHE A 245 4.76 0.26 -1.45
CA PHE A 245 3.56 0.19 -0.62
C PHE A 245 2.54 -0.77 -1.24
N HIS A 246 1.41 -0.97 -0.56
CA HIS A 246 0.47 -2.07 -0.83
C HIS A 246 1.13 -3.45 -0.69
N GLY A 247 2.20 -3.58 0.11
CA GLY A 247 2.90 -4.84 0.29
C GLY A 247 2.01 -5.94 0.86
N THR A 248 1.11 -5.61 1.80
CA THR A 248 0.09 -6.53 2.32
C THR A 248 -0.81 -7.04 1.19
N SER A 249 -1.30 -6.17 0.31
CA SER A 249 -2.12 -6.57 -0.83
C SER A 249 -1.36 -7.46 -1.81
N HIS A 250 -0.15 -7.06 -2.23
CA HIS A 250 0.66 -7.87 -3.16
C HIS A 250 1.00 -9.23 -2.57
N ARG A 251 1.30 -9.29 -1.26
CA ARG A 251 1.52 -10.54 -0.53
C ARG A 251 0.26 -11.41 -0.50
N TYR A 252 -0.91 -10.82 -0.28
CA TYR A 252 -2.19 -11.55 -0.31
C TYR A 252 -2.43 -12.14 -1.71
N ILE A 253 -2.29 -11.33 -2.75
CA ILE A 253 -2.53 -11.74 -4.13
C ILE A 253 -1.60 -12.90 -4.51
N ALA A 254 -0.31 -12.82 -4.15
CA ALA A 254 0.63 -13.91 -4.38
C ALA A 254 0.30 -15.17 -3.57
N TYR A 255 -0.18 -15.03 -2.33
CA TYR A 255 -0.71 -16.16 -1.56
C TYR A 255 -1.93 -16.80 -2.23
N ARG A 256 -2.92 -16.01 -2.61
CA ARG A 256 -4.17 -16.52 -3.17
C ARG A 256 -3.97 -17.13 -4.55
N TYR A 257 -3.12 -16.53 -5.39
CA TYR A 257 -2.71 -17.11 -6.67
C TYR A 257 -2.11 -18.51 -6.49
N ARG A 258 -1.22 -18.71 -5.51
CA ARG A 258 -0.62 -20.02 -5.23
C ARG A 258 -1.65 -21.10 -4.90
N GLN A 259 -2.65 -20.73 -4.10
CA GLN A 259 -3.76 -21.64 -3.76
C GLN A 259 -4.59 -22.01 -5.00
N LEU A 260 -4.94 -21.01 -5.82
CA LEU A 260 -5.76 -21.23 -7.02
C LEU A 260 -5.00 -21.97 -8.13
N ALA A 261 -3.70 -21.73 -8.27
CA ALA A 261 -2.86 -22.30 -9.30
C ALA A 261 -2.18 -23.62 -8.89
N GLY A 262 -2.31 -24.04 -7.63
CA GLY A 262 -1.63 -25.22 -7.08
C GLY A 262 -0.11 -25.10 -7.14
N ARG A 263 0.44 -23.93 -6.80
CA ARG A 263 1.88 -23.62 -6.88
C ARG A 263 2.50 -23.40 -5.51
N SER A 264 3.75 -23.82 -5.35
CA SER A 264 4.54 -23.48 -4.16
C SER A 264 4.97 -22.00 -4.16
N ARG A 265 5.56 -21.54 -3.04
CA ARG A 265 6.12 -20.19 -2.96
C ARG A 265 7.26 -19.99 -3.96
N GLU A 266 8.14 -20.98 -4.04
CA GLU A 266 9.38 -20.98 -4.82
C GLU A 266 9.11 -20.97 -6.32
N GLU A 267 8.01 -21.61 -6.75
CA GLU A 267 7.56 -21.64 -8.14
C GLU A 267 6.76 -20.39 -8.57
N THR A 268 6.51 -19.44 -7.66
CA THR A 268 5.68 -18.28 -7.99
C THR A 268 6.49 -17.19 -8.69
N LYS A 269 6.20 -16.94 -9.97
CA LYS A 269 6.75 -15.81 -10.72
C LYS A 269 5.64 -15.01 -11.39
N ILE A 270 5.16 -13.95 -10.75
CA ILE A 270 3.97 -13.21 -11.18
C ILE A 270 4.19 -11.70 -11.15
N ILE A 271 3.39 -10.99 -11.95
CA ILE A 271 3.22 -9.54 -11.82
C ILE A 271 1.85 -9.28 -11.21
N THR A 272 1.81 -8.58 -10.08
CA THR A 272 0.56 -8.20 -9.43
C THR A 272 0.26 -6.72 -9.70
N LEU A 273 -0.97 -6.44 -10.09
CA LEU A 273 -1.48 -5.11 -10.37
C LEU A 273 -2.58 -4.77 -9.36
N HIS A 274 -2.21 -4.10 -8.27
CA HIS A 274 -3.18 -3.51 -7.35
C HIS A 274 -3.63 -2.18 -7.96
N LEU A 275 -4.79 -2.16 -8.60
CA LEU A 275 -5.32 -0.98 -9.29
C LEU A 275 -6.53 -0.45 -8.52
N GLY A 276 -6.38 0.66 -7.82
CA GLY A 276 -7.44 1.36 -7.10
C GLY A 276 -7.24 2.88 -7.14
N ASN A 277 -7.80 3.60 -6.17
CA ASN A 277 -7.55 5.05 -6.04
C ASN A 277 -6.06 5.36 -5.81
N GLY A 278 -5.37 4.47 -5.07
CA GLY A 278 -3.94 4.26 -5.20
C GLY A 278 -3.66 3.05 -6.08
N ALA A 279 -2.67 3.13 -6.96
CA ALA A 279 -2.36 2.05 -7.88
C ALA A 279 -0.86 1.72 -7.84
N SER A 280 -0.54 0.43 -7.80
CA SER A 280 0.84 -0.05 -7.84
C SER A 280 0.96 -1.38 -8.57
N ALA A 281 2.05 -1.55 -9.30
CA ALA A 281 2.48 -2.83 -9.84
C ALA A 281 3.61 -3.42 -8.98
N CYS A 282 3.66 -4.73 -8.81
CA CYS A 282 4.77 -5.43 -8.15
C CYS A 282 5.22 -6.64 -8.97
N ALA A 283 6.52 -6.81 -9.12
CA ALA A 283 7.15 -8.00 -9.66
C ALA A 283 7.48 -8.95 -8.51
N ILE A 284 7.02 -10.20 -8.59
CA ILE A 284 7.17 -11.19 -7.52
C ILE A 284 7.82 -12.44 -8.10
N SER A 285 8.92 -12.88 -7.51
CA SER A 285 9.63 -14.11 -7.89
C SER A 285 10.01 -14.91 -6.65
N ALA A 286 9.78 -16.22 -6.67
CA ALA A 286 9.93 -17.12 -5.52
C ALA A 286 9.23 -16.59 -4.24
N GLY A 287 8.07 -15.95 -4.45
CA GLY A 287 7.27 -15.33 -3.38
C GLY A 287 7.94 -14.13 -2.68
N ALA A 288 8.98 -13.55 -3.26
CA ALA A 288 9.62 -12.31 -2.80
C ALA A 288 9.34 -11.17 -3.79
N SER A 289 9.23 -9.94 -3.29
CA SER A 289 9.11 -8.76 -4.14
C SER A 289 10.49 -8.39 -4.68
N ILE A 290 10.61 -8.37 -6.01
CA ILE A 290 11.87 -8.05 -6.69
C ILE A 290 11.86 -6.67 -7.35
N ASP A 291 10.66 -6.13 -7.61
CA ASP A 291 10.45 -4.73 -8.01
C ASP A 291 9.02 -4.26 -7.63
N THR A 292 8.82 -2.96 -7.47
CA THR A 292 7.51 -2.35 -7.15
C THR A 292 7.43 -0.90 -7.63
N SER A 293 6.28 -0.49 -8.15
CA SER A 293 6.20 0.78 -8.89
C SER A 293 6.24 1.99 -7.96
N MET A 294 5.71 1.83 -6.74
CA MET A 294 5.78 2.90 -5.75
C MET A 294 7.18 3.00 -5.16
N GLY A 295 7.51 4.21 -4.74
CA GLY A 295 8.87 4.66 -4.50
C GLY A 295 9.26 4.78 -3.04
N PHE A 296 10.02 5.85 -2.79
CA PHE A 296 10.21 6.48 -1.48
C PHE A 296 8.88 6.88 -0.86
N THR A 297 7.95 7.37 -1.69
CA THR A 297 6.57 7.70 -1.29
C THR A 297 5.56 6.97 -2.18
N PRO A 298 4.27 6.94 -1.79
CA PRO A 298 3.20 6.40 -2.62
C PRO A 298 2.88 7.22 -3.89
N LEU A 299 3.66 8.25 -4.22
CA LEU A 299 3.45 9.11 -5.40
C LEU A 299 4.03 8.52 -6.69
N GLU A 300 5.18 7.85 -6.60
CA GLU A 300 5.86 7.27 -7.77
C GLU A 300 5.06 6.13 -8.40
N GLY A 301 5.24 5.94 -9.71
CA GLY A 301 4.77 4.79 -10.44
C GLY A 301 3.59 5.09 -11.34
N LEU A 302 2.51 4.35 -11.10
CA LEU A 302 1.31 4.40 -11.93
C LEU A 302 0.57 5.72 -11.76
N VAL A 303 -0.17 6.10 -12.80
CA VAL A 303 -1.23 7.12 -12.66
C VAL A 303 -2.26 6.58 -11.68
N MET A 304 -2.76 7.43 -10.79
CA MET A 304 -3.76 7.05 -9.78
C MET A 304 -4.93 8.04 -9.79
N GLY A 305 -5.85 7.93 -8.85
CA GLY A 305 -7.03 8.80 -8.81
C GLY A 305 -6.67 10.29 -8.78
N THR A 306 -5.85 10.70 -7.81
CA THR A 306 -5.43 12.11 -7.63
C THR A 306 -3.91 12.31 -7.69
N ARG A 307 -3.15 11.22 -7.80
CA ARG A 307 -1.68 11.21 -7.82
C ARG A 307 -1.14 11.13 -9.23
N SER A 308 -0.09 11.89 -9.51
CA SER A 308 0.52 11.98 -10.84
C SER A 308 1.13 10.67 -11.34
N GLY A 309 1.72 9.88 -10.46
CA GLY A 309 2.66 8.84 -10.86
C GLY A 309 3.99 9.44 -11.34
N ASP A 310 4.68 8.69 -12.20
CA ASP A 310 5.99 9.08 -12.75
C ASP A 310 5.95 10.37 -13.57
N LEU A 311 6.90 11.27 -13.28
CA LEU A 311 7.12 12.53 -13.97
C LEU A 311 8.62 12.77 -14.17
N ASP A 312 8.94 13.63 -15.13
CA ASP A 312 10.28 14.22 -15.22
C ASP A 312 10.49 15.15 -14.00
N PRO A 313 11.54 14.95 -13.18
CA PRO A 313 11.83 15.81 -12.04
C PRO A 313 11.96 17.31 -12.40
N ALA A 314 12.38 17.66 -13.61
CA ALA A 314 12.49 19.06 -14.05
C ALA A 314 11.13 19.77 -14.16
N ILE A 315 10.04 19.03 -14.30
CA ILE A 315 8.68 19.60 -14.35
C ILE A 315 8.31 20.24 -13.01
N LEU A 316 8.83 19.73 -11.88
CA LEU A 316 8.48 20.23 -10.54
C LEU A 316 8.94 21.68 -10.38
N ASP A 317 10.18 21.96 -10.74
CA ASP A 317 10.78 23.30 -10.68
C ASP A 317 10.10 24.23 -11.71
N TYR A 318 9.88 23.73 -12.94
CA TYR A 318 9.21 24.50 -13.98
C TYR A 318 7.80 24.96 -13.56
N ILE A 319 6.98 24.07 -13.00
CA ILE A 319 5.64 24.42 -12.52
C ILE A 319 5.72 25.36 -11.32
N ALA A 320 6.65 25.11 -10.38
CA ALA A 320 6.87 25.98 -9.22
C ALA A 320 7.12 27.43 -9.66
N GLU A 321 8.02 27.63 -10.62
CA GLU A 321 8.34 28.96 -11.14
C GLU A 321 7.17 29.60 -11.90
N LYS A 322 6.46 28.83 -12.73
CA LYS A 322 5.39 29.36 -13.59
C LYS A 322 4.13 29.72 -12.82
N GLU A 323 3.78 28.92 -11.82
CA GLU A 323 2.57 29.08 -11.01
C GLU A 323 2.85 29.82 -9.69
N GLY A 324 4.11 30.17 -9.41
CA GLY A 324 4.51 30.84 -8.16
C GLY A 324 4.32 29.97 -6.93
N LEU A 325 4.42 28.64 -7.09
CA LEU A 325 4.20 27.66 -6.02
C LEU A 325 5.52 27.34 -5.31
N ASN A 326 5.46 27.09 -4.01
CA ASN A 326 6.57 26.46 -3.30
C ASN A 326 6.53 24.92 -3.42
N LEU A 327 7.62 24.25 -3.01
CA LEU A 327 7.73 22.79 -3.14
C LEU A 327 6.62 22.00 -2.44
N ARG A 328 6.10 22.47 -1.30
CA ARG A 328 4.99 21.80 -0.59
C ARG A 328 3.68 21.95 -1.35
N GLU A 329 3.47 23.08 -2.01
CA GLU A 329 2.30 23.30 -2.86
C GLU A 329 2.36 22.46 -4.13
N VAL A 330 3.54 22.34 -4.74
CA VAL A 330 3.76 21.41 -5.86
C VAL A 330 3.52 19.97 -5.42
N GLU A 331 4.06 19.54 -4.28
CA GLU A 331 3.79 18.21 -3.73
C GLU A 331 2.29 17.97 -3.50
N ALA A 332 1.58 18.96 -2.96
CA ALA A 332 0.14 18.88 -2.75
C ALA A 332 -0.63 18.78 -4.08
N LEU A 333 -0.24 19.55 -5.10
CA LEU A 333 -0.79 19.48 -6.46
C LEU A 333 -0.59 18.08 -7.05
N LEU A 334 0.61 17.52 -6.91
CA LEU A 334 0.94 16.19 -7.40
C LEU A 334 0.19 15.06 -6.68
N ASN A 335 -0.12 15.23 -5.39
CA ASN A 335 -0.83 14.22 -4.60
C ASN A 335 -2.36 14.31 -4.67
N LYS A 336 -2.91 15.51 -4.82
CA LYS A 336 -4.35 15.77 -4.62
C LYS A 336 -5.08 16.27 -5.85
N GLN A 337 -4.38 16.84 -6.84
CA GLN A 337 -4.99 17.53 -7.98
C GLN A 337 -4.51 16.98 -9.34
N SER A 338 -3.78 15.86 -9.33
CA SER A 338 -3.21 15.25 -10.52
C SER A 338 -3.92 13.94 -10.87
N GLY A 339 -3.28 13.05 -11.64
CA GLY A 339 -3.82 11.73 -11.94
C GLY A 339 -5.06 11.76 -12.82
N LEU A 340 -5.97 10.80 -12.60
CA LEU A 340 -7.26 10.71 -13.29
C LEU A 340 -8.07 12.00 -13.13
N LEU A 341 -8.10 12.56 -11.92
CA LEU A 341 -8.80 13.80 -11.61
C LEU A 341 -8.23 14.98 -12.41
N GLY A 342 -6.92 15.20 -12.35
CA GLY A 342 -6.28 16.34 -13.03
C GLY A 342 -6.44 16.28 -14.55
N VAL A 343 -6.31 15.09 -15.14
CA VAL A 343 -6.40 14.90 -16.59
C VAL A 343 -7.84 14.99 -17.08
N SER A 344 -8.79 14.33 -16.41
CA SER A 344 -10.20 14.41 -16.77
C SER A 344 -10.80 15.79 -16.50
N GLY A 345 -10.40 16.42 -15.38
CA GLY A 345 -11.06 17.62 -14.84
C GLY A 345 -12.43 17.34 -14.23
N LEU A 346 -12.78 16.06 -14.02
CA LEU A 346 -14.12 15.63 -13.59
C LEU A 346 -14.06 14.90 -12.25
N THR A 347 -13.38 13.75 -12.23
CA THR A 347 -13.43 12.82 -11.09
C THR A 347 -12.18 11.95 -11.02
N ALA A 348 -11.90 11.46 -9.82
CA ALA A 348 -10.86 10.47 -9.56
C ALA A 348 -11.39 9.01 -9.70
N ASP A 349 -12.70 8.81 -9.83
CA ASP A 349 -13.32 7.49 -9.91
C ASP A 349 -13.35 6.96 -11.34
N MET A 350 -12.66 5.83 -11.57
CA MET A 350 -12.60 5.19 -12.88
C MET A 350 -13.98 4.77 -13.41
N ARG A 351 -14.93 4.40 -12.54
CA ARG A 351 -16.28 3.98 -12.96
C ARG A 351 -17.04 5.15 -13.55
N GLU A 352 -16.95 6.31 -12.91
CA GLU A 352 -17.56 7.54 -13.41
C GLU A 352 -16.91 7.98 -14.72
N LEU A 353 -15.58 7.85 -14.86
CA LEU A 353 -14.90 8.15 -16.13
C LEU A 353 -15.32 7.21 -17.27
N LEU A 354 -15.51 5.92 -17.01
CA LEU A 354 -15.98 4.97 -18.01
C LEU A 354 -17.42 5.26 -18.43
N ALA A 355 -18.29 5.61 -17.47
CA ALA A 355 -19.66 6.03 -17.77
C ALA A 355 -19.67 7.31 -18.62
N GLU A 356 -18.90 8.33 -18.22
CA GLU A 356 -18.76 9.59 -18.94
C GLU A 356 -18.26 9.38 -20.39
N GLU A 357 -17.23 8.54 -20.58
CA GLU A 357 -16.74 8.20 -21.91
C GLU A 357 -17.81 7.49 -22.76
N ALA A 358 -18.60 6.59 -22.16
CA ALA A 358 -19.61 5.82 -22.87
C ALA A 358 -20.84 6.66 -23.24
N GLU A 359 -21.31 7.50 -22.32
CA GLU A 359 -22.55 8.29 -22.45
C GLU A 359 -22.34 9.58 -23.24
N HIS A 360 -21.20 10.26 -23.02
CA HIS A 360 -20.96 11.60 -23.54
C HIS A 360 -19.79 11.67 -24.52
N GLN A 361 -19.07 10.56 -24.73
CA GLN A 361 -17.87 10.53 -25.57
C GLN A 361 -16.83 11.57 -25.15
N ASP A 362 -16.75 11.88 -23.85
CA ASP A 362 -15.86 12.91 -23.33
C ASP A 362 -14.39 12.57 -23.62
N ARG A 363 -13.73 13.50 -24.32
CA ARG A 363 -12.36 13.31 -24.77
C ARG A 363 -11.36 13.28 -23.61
N ARG A 364 -11.58 14.05 -22.55
CA ARG A 364 -10.68 14.10 -21.38
C ARG A 364 -10.88 12.88 -20.49
N ALA A 365 -12.11 12.37 -20.34
CA ALA A 365 -12.38 11.11 -19.67
C ALA A 365 -11.66 9.94 -20.37
N ARG A 366 -11.84 9.82 -21.70
CA ARG A 366 -11.10 8.84 -22.52
C ARG A 366 -9.58 8.99 -22.36
N LEU A 367 -9.06 10.20 -22.45
CA LEU A 367 -7.62 10.47 -22.31
C LEU A 367 -7.09 10.05 -20.93
N ALA A 368 -7.84 10.31 -19.85
CA ALA A 368 -7.45 9.89 -18.51
C ALA A 368 -7.39 8.35 -18.38
N ILE A 369 -8.40 7.65 -18.92
CA ILE A 369 -8.44 6.17 -18.95
C ILE A 369 -7.27 5.61 -19.77
N ASP A 370 -7.05 6.15 -20.96
CA ASP A 370 -6.01 5.66 -21.87
C ASP A 370 -4.61 5.93 -21.30
N LEU A 371 -4.38 7.10 -20.69
CA LEU A 371 -3.15 7.43 -19.98
C LEU A 371 -2.87 6.43 -18.86
N PHE A 372 -3.88 6.13 -18.04
CA PHE A 372 -3.79 5.13 -16.97
C PHE A 372 -3.40 3.76 -17.54
N CYS A 373 -4.17 3.25 -18.51
CA CYS A 373 -3.94 1.93 -19.10
C CYS A 373 -2.56 1.83 -19.75
N TYR A 374 -2.13 2.87 -20.46
CA TYR A 374 -0.81 2.94 -21.10
C TYR A 374 0.33 2.86 -20.08
N ARG A 375 0.22 3.58 -18.95
CA ARG A 375 1.24 3.54 -17.89
C ARG A 375 1.31 2.16 -17.24
N VAL A 376 0.18 1.52 -16.96
CA VAL A 376 0.17 0.13 -16.47
C VAL A 376 0.81 -0.83 -17.47
N ARG A 377 0.48 -0.71 -18.76
CA ARG A 377 1.07 -1.53 -19.83
C ARG A 377 2.59 -1.40 -19.90
N LYS A 378 3.13 -0.19 -19.75
CA LYS A 378 4.59 0.03 -19.68
C LYS A 378 5.23 -0.69 -18.50
N TYR A 379 4.61 -0.64 -17.32
CA TYR A 379 5.10 -1.36 -16.14
C TYR A 379 5.07 -2.87 -16.32
N LEU A 380 4.04 -3.41 -16.98
CA LEU A 380 4.02 -4.84 -17.36
C LEU A 380 5.24 -5.21 -18.20
N GLY A 381 5.53 -4.45 -19.26
CA GLY A 381 6.72 -4.67 -20.09
C GLY A 381 8.02 -4.60 -19.29
N ALA A 382 8.15 -3.58 -18.43
CA ALA A 382 9.33 -3.40 -17.58
C ALA A 382 9.55 -4.59 -16.63
N TYR A 383 8.50 -5.10 -15.99
CA TYR A 383 8.61 -6.21 -15.04
C TYR A 383 8.73 -7.57 -15.69
N LEU A 384 8.15 -7.76 -16.88
CA LEU A 384 8.45 -8.92 -17.71
C LEU A 384 9.94 -8.94 -18.08
N ALA A 385 10.52 -7.79 -18.42
CA ALA A 385 11.96 -7.70 -18.68
C ALA A 385 12.79 -7.96 -17.42
N ALA A 386 12.45 -7.32 -16.29
CA ALA A 386 13.18 -7.46 -15.03
C ALA A 386 13.22 -8.90 -14.50
N MET A 387 12.14 -9.67 -14.73
CA MET A 387 12.05 -11.05 -14.30
C MET A 387 12.44 -12.06 -15.39
N ASN A 388 12.65 -11.64 -16.63
CA ASN A 388 12.76 -12.53 -17.80
C ASN A 388 11.50 -13.43 -17.95
N GLY A 389 10.35 -12.78 -18.15
CA GLY A 389 9.03 -13.40 -18.22
C GLY A 389 8.30 -13.52 -16.88
N ALA A 390 7.04 -13.95 -16.91
CA ALA A 390 6.22 -14.24 -15.75
C ALA A 390 5.21 -15.36 -16.10
N ASP A 391 4.80 -16.13 -15.10
CA ASP A 391 3.79 -17.19 -15.25
C ASP A 391 2.37 -16.60 -15.31
N ALA A 392 2.14 -15.50 -14.58
CA ALA A 392 0.86 -14.82 -14.56
C ALA A 392 0.95 -13.32 -14.32
N ILE A 393 -0.08 -12.61 -14.80
CA ILE A 393 -0.41 -11.24 -14.39
C ILE A 393 -1.73 -11.29 -13.61
N VAL A 394 -1.75 -10.69 -12.43
CA VAL A 394 -2.90 -10.72 -11.54
C VAL A 394 -3.44 -9.32 -11.29
N PHE A 395 -4.67 -9.07 -11.71
CA PHE A 395 -5.40 -7.82 -11.48
C PHE A 395 -6.14 -7.86 -10.15
N SER A 396 -6.00 -6.79 -9.38
CA SER A 396 -6.63 -6.62 -8.08
C SER A 396 -6.94 -5.15 -7.80
N GLY A 397 -7.41 -4.85 -6.59
CA GLY A 397 -7.87 -3.52 -6.20
C GLY A 397 -9.22 -3.13 -6.82
N GLY A 398 -9.74 -1.97 -6.41
CA GLY A 398 -11.09 -1.53 -6.80
C GLY A 398 -11.32 -1.39 -8.30
N ILE A 399 -10.30 -0.99 -9.07
CA ILE A 399 -10.36 -0.89 -10.53
C ILE A 399 -10.05 -2.26 -11.15
N GLY A 400 -8.96 -2.90 -10.75
CA GLY A 400 -8.50 -4.14 -11.38
C GLY A 400 -9.47 -5.30 -11.21
N ALA A 401 -10.17 -5.38 -10.08
CA ALA A 401 -11.18 -6.41 -9.85
C ALA A 401 -12.53 -6.14 -10.55
N ASN A 402 -12.87 -4.88 -10.83
CA ASN A 402 -14.25 -4.51 -11.22
C ASN A 402 -14.39 -3.91 -12.62
N ALA A 403 -13.30 -3.57 -13.32
CA ALA A 403 -13.37 -2.90 -14.63
C ALA A 403 -12.77 -3.77 -15.77
N PRO A 404 -13.57 -4.70 -16.35
CA PRO A 404 -13.15 -5.53 -17.48
C PRO A 404 -12.58 -4.71 -18.66
N GLN A 405 -13.21 -3.57 -18.96
CA GLN A 405 -12.80 -2.66 -20.04
C GLN A 405 -11.39 -2.09 -19.82
N VAL A 406 -11.02 -1.81 -18.56
CA VAL A 406 -9.68 -1.33 -18.20
C VAL A 406 -8.65 -2.46 -18.37
N ARG A 407 -8.98 -3.69 -17.93
CA ARG A 407 -8.10 -4.85 -18.13
C ARG A 407 -7.85 -5.14 -19.61
N GLU A 408 -8.89 -5.08 -20.45
CA GLU A 408 -8.77 -5.18 -21.91
C GLU A 408 -7.86 -4.10 -22.50
N ARG A 409 -8.06 -2.83 -22.12
CA ARG A 409 -7.20 -1.74 -22.60
C ARG A 409 -5.75 -1.91 -22.15
N ILE A 410 -5.49 -2.42 -20.95
CA ILE A 410 -4.13 -2.69 -20.47
C ILE A 410 -3.49 -3.79 -21.31
N CYS A 411 -4.20 -4.90 -21.53
CA CYS A 411 -3.70 -6.09 -22.23
C CYS A 411 -3.71 -5.98 -23.78
N ARG A 412 -4.22 -4.89 -24.34
CA ARG A 412 -4.29 -4.71 -25.80
C ARG A 412 -2.90 -4.67 -26.44
N ASP A 413 -2.75 -5.35 -27.58
CA ASP A 413 -1.53 -5.42 -28.41
C ASP A 413 -0.30 -5.97 -27.66
N LEU A 414 -0.51 -6.95 -26.77
CA LEU A 414 0.54 -7.64 -26.01
C LEU A 414 0.72 -9.12 -26.41
N ASP A 415 0.15 -9.54 -27.53
CA ASP A 415 0.21 -10.92 -28.04
C ASP A 415 1.66 -11.38 -28.31
N TRP A 416 2.53 -10.46 -28.75
CA TRP A 416 3.97 -10.73 -28.91
C TRP A 416 4.63 -11.16 -27.58
N LEU A 417 4.22 -10.52 -26.47
CA LEU A 417 4.67 -10.86 -25.12
C LEU A 417 3.96 -12.12 -24.58
N GLY A 418 3.05 -12.71 -25.35
CA GLY A 418 2.29 -13.90 -24.99
C GLY A 418 1.12 -13.62 -24.06
N ILE A 419 0.58 -12.39 -24.09
CA ILE A 419 -0.54 -11.97 -23.27
C ILE A 419 -1.76 -11.80 -24.17
N THR A 420 -2.76 -12.65 -24.00
CA THR A 420 -4.01 -12.58 -24.74
C THR A 420 -5.18 -12.75 -23.78
N ILE A 421 -6.03 -11.72 -23.69
CA ILE A 421 -7.23 -11.74 -22.84
C ILE A 421 -8.40 -12.40 -23.60
N ASP A 422 -9.20 -13.17 -22.88
CA ASP A 422 -10.48 -13.70 -23.36
C ASP A 422 -11.59 -12.73 -22.95
N ALA A 423 -12.23 -12.09 -23.92
CA ALA A 423 -13.20 -11.03 -23.67
C ALA A 423 -14.43 -11.52 -22.89
N GLU A 424 -14.92 -12.74 -23.16
CA GLU A 424 -16.10 -13.29 -22.49
C GLU A 424 -15.79 -13.63 -21.04
N ARG A 425 -14.66 -14.33 -20.79
CA ARG A 425 -14.20 -14.62 -19.42
C ARG A 425 -13.90 -13.33 -18.66
N ASN A 426 -13.27 -12.36 -19.31
CA ASN A 426 -12.97 -11.09 -18.70
C ASN A 426 -14.24 -10.33 -18.27
N ALA A 427 -15.26 -10.29 -19.13
CA ALA A 427 -16.53 -9.65 -18.81
C ALA A 427 -17.30 -10.36 -17.69
N ALA A 428 -17.19 -11.70 -17.60
CA ALA A 428 -17.86 -12.49 -16.57
C ALA A 428 -17.26 -12.32 -15.16
N VAL A 429 -16.01 -11.86 -15.04
CA VAL A 429 -15.32 -11.74 -13.75
C VAL A 429 -15.30 -10.27 -13.28
N VAL A 430 -16.28 -9.91 -12.46
CA VAL A 430 -16.41 -8.59 -11.83
C VAL A 430 -16.58 -8.78 -10.32
N GLY A 431 -15.66 -8.22 -9.53
CA GLY A 431 -15.70 -8.30 -8.07
C GLY A 431 -15.44 -9.70 -7.50
N GLY A 432 -15.12 -10.68 -8.35
CA GLY A 432 -14.83 -12.06 -7.98
C GLY A 432 -13.46 -12.51 -8.46
N GLU A 433 -13.15 -13.78 -8.17
CA GLU A 433 -11.92 -14.44 -8.60
C GLU A 433 -12.13 -15.21 -9.91
N GLY A 434 -11.16 -15.16 -10.81
CA GLY A 434 -11.26 -15.94 -12.05
C GLY A 434 -10.09 -15.75 -13.00
N ARG A 435 -9.89 -16.75 -13.85
CA ARG A 435 -8.92 -16.72 -14.94
C ARG A 435 -9.56 -16.11 -16.19
N ILE A 436 -8.88 -15.14 -16.80
CA ILE A 436 -9.42 -14.28 -17.87
C ILE A 436 -8.58 -14.33 -19.16
N ASP A 437 -7.54 -15.15 -19.23
CA ASP A 437 -6.77 -15.32 -20.47
C ASP A 437 -7.44 -16.27 -21.48
N ALA A 438 -7.13 -16.03 -22.75
CA ALA A 438 -7.45 -16.90 -23.86
C ALA A 438 -6.56 -18.15 -23.83
N SER A 439 -7.02 -19.24 -24.43
CA SER A 439 -6.25 -20.49 -24.52
C SER A 439 -4.91 -20.35 -25.26
N THR A 440 -4.77 -19.32 -26.10
CA THR A 440 -3.54 -18.99 -26.83
C THR A 440 -2.54 -18.17 -26.01
N SER A 441 -2.93 -17.66 -24.84
CA SER A 441 -2.06 -16.87 -23.97
C SER A 441 -0.97 -17.76 -23.36
N ARG A 442 0.28 -17.31 -23.44
CA ARG A 442 1.41 -17.99 -22.78
C ARG A 442 1.53 -17.58 -21.31
N VAL A 443 1.17 -16.34 -21.01
CA VAL A 443 1.10 -15.79 -19.65
C VAL A 443 -0.36 -15.88 -19.17
N ALA A 444 -0.60 -16.47 -18.01
CA ALA A 444 -1.96 -16.53 -17.45
C ALA A 444 -2.41 -15.15 -16.98
N LEU A 445 -3.71 -14.86 -17.07
CA LEU A 445 -4.30 -13.62 -16.58
C LEU A 445 -5.35 -13.96 -15.53
N TRP A 446 -5.24 -13.34 -14.36
CA TRP A 446 -6.15 -13.58 -13.24
C TRP A 446 -6.75 -12.28 -12.71
N VAL A 447 -7.97 -12.38 -12.22
CA VAL A 447 -8.55 -11.40 -11.31
C VAL A 447 -8.61 -12.04 -9.93
N ILE A 448 -8.02 -11.38 -8.93
CA ILE A 448 -8.06 -11.81 -7.54
C ILE A 448 -8.34 -10.57 -6.67
N PRO A 449 -9.55 -10.37 -6.13
CA PRO A 449 -9.83 -9.31 -5.18
C PRO A 449 -8.90 -9.44 -3.97
N THR A 450 -8.31 -8.33 -3.53
CA THR A 450 -7.41 -8.36 -2.37
C THR A 450 -8.20 -8.44 -1.07
N ASP A 451 -7.65 -9.14 -0.08
CA ASP A 451 -8.12 -9.12 1.31
C ASP A 451 -6.94 -8.81 2.22
N GLU A 452 -6.67 -7.51 2.39
CA GLU A 452 -5.56 -7.04 3.23
C GLU A 452 -5.83 -7.31 4.70
N GLU A 453 -7.09 -7.13 5.12
CA GLU A 453 -7.49 -7.35 6.50
C GLU A 453 -7.33 -8.81 6.93
N LEU A 454 -7.65 -9.78 6.07
CA LEU A 454 -7.38 -11.19 6.35
C LEU A 454 -5.89 -11.45 6.60
N LEU A 455 -4.99 -10.91 5.77
CA LEU A 455 -3.56 -11.09 6.03
C LEU A 455 -3.11 -10.43 7.33
N ILE A 456 -3.65 -9.25 7.66
CA ILE A 456 -3.34 -8.59 8.93
C ILE A 456 -3.80 -9.44 10.11
N ALA A 457 -5.00 -10.03 10.03
CA ALA A 457 -5.51 -10.92 11.08
C ALA A 457 -4.62 -12.16 11.26
N ARG A 458 -4.23 -12.79 10.17
CA ARG A 458 -3.37 -13.98 10.19
C ARG A 458 -1.97 -13.69 10.75
N ASP A 459 -1.36 -12.58 10.32
CA ASP A 459 -0.07 -12.14 10.87
C ASP A 459 -0.19 -11.81 12.36
N THR A 460 -1.29 -11.19 12.77
CA THR A 460 -1.56 -10.88 14.18
C THR A 460 -1.64 -12.16 15.01
N TRP A 461 -2.41 -13.16 14.55
CA TRP A 461 -2.49 -14.46 15.22
C TRP A 461 -1.11 -15.13 15.31
N ARG A 462 -0.34 -15.13 14.21
CA ARG A 462 1.01 -15.72 14.19
C ARG A 462 1.93 -15.07 15.20
N VAL A 463 2.03 -13.73 15.19
CA VAL A 463 2.89 -12.97 16.10
C VAL A 463 2.50 -13.22 17.56
N VAL A 464 1.21 -13.16 17.90
CA VAL A 464 0.73 -13.37 19.27
C VAL A 464 0.94 -14.81 19.73
N SER A 465 0.85 -15.77 18.82
CA SER A 465 1.05 -17.20 19.11
C SER A 465 2.51 -17.66 18.98
N GLY A 466 3.45 -16.76 18.70
CA GLY A 466 4.88 -17.06 18.58
C GLY A 466 5.32 -17.76 17.29
N HIS A 467 4.52 -17.68 16.22
CA HIS A 467 4.84 -18.16 14.88
C HIS A 467 5.42 -17.04 14.00
N ASP A 468 6.16 -17.40 12.96
CA ASP A 468 6.74 -16.43 12.02
C ASP A 468 5.64 -15.89 11.06
N PRO A 469 5.42 -14.55 11.01
CA PRO A 469 4.32 -13.95 10.25
C PRO A 469 4.47 -13.95 8.73
#